data_AF-A0A699YVT6-F1
#
_entry.id   AF-A0A699YVT6-F1
#
_cell.length_a   1.000
_cell.length_b   1.000
_cell.length_c   1.000
_cell.angle_alpha   90.00
_cell.angle_beta   90.00
_cell.angle_gamma   90.00
#
_symmetry.space_group_name_H-M   'P 1'
#
loop_
_entity.id
_entity.type
_entity.pdbx_description
1 polymer ?
#
loop_
_entity_poly.entity_id
_entity_poly.type
_entity_poly.pdbx_seq_one_letter_code
_entity_poly.pdbx_strand_id
1 'polypeptide(L)'
;MRRRDSFMVEVNVGEDEPEDIAVRKFMKKIVDVRLIEQLRARRYLETPKEERKRRLKERIEARKLGVVQATWEEEYGEDTEYKAFNEFFSRDPDAPQFEGAYAPE
;
A
#
# COMPACT_ATOMS: atom_id res chain seq x y z
N MET A 1 17.29 16.17 -14.68
CA MET A 1 16.83 17.32 -13.88
C MET A 1 15.53 17.83 -14.53
N ARG A 2 14.42 17.94 -13.79
CA ARG A 2 13.15 18.48 -14.36
C ARG A 2 13.39 19.94 -14.81
N ARG A 3 12.84 20.33 -15.96
CA ARG A 3 12.95 21.73 -16.45
C ARG A 3 12.27 22.65 -15.44
N ARG A 4 12.79 23.87 -15.25
CA ARG A 4 12.21 24.85 -14.32
C ARG A 4 10.74 25.18 -14.64
N ASP A 5 10.35 24.99 -15.89
CA ASP A 5 8.98 25.25 -16.37
C ASP A 5 8.08 24.00 -16.36
N SER A 6 8.50 22.90 -15.71
CA SER A 6 7.66 21.70 -15.62
C SER A 6 6.68 21.80 -14.45
N PHE A 7 5.39 21.68 -14.74
CA PHE A 7 4.34 21.55 -13.72
C PHE A 7 4.24 20.11 -13.19
N MET A 8 3.85 19.96 -11.92
CA MET A 8 3.57 18.64 -11.32
C MET A 8 2.14 18.17 -11.58
N VAL A 9 1.20 19.10 -11.68
CA VAL A 9 -0.22 18.86 -11.95
C VAL A 9 -0.70 19.95 -12.91
N GLU A 10 -1.38 19.53 -13.96
CA GLU A 10 -2.05 20.41 -14.93
C GLU A 10 -3.53 20.07 -14.95
N VAL A 11 -4.39 21.08 -14.91
CA VAL A 11 -5.85 20.92 -14.95
C VAL A 11 -6.39 21.85 -16.00
N ASN A 12 -7.03 21.27 -17.03
CA ASN A 12 -7.76 22.04 -18.02
C ASN A 12 -9.16 22.30 -17.48
N VAL A 13 -9.52 23.59 -17.37
CA VAL A 13 -10.83 24.07 -16.94
C VAL A 13 -11.58 24.53 -18.20
N GLY A 14 -12.84 24.11 -18.34
CA GLY A 14 -13.69 24.57 -19.45
C GLY A 14 -14.18 26.01 -19.27
N GLU A 15 -14.57 26.68 -20.35
CA GLU A 15 -14.99 28.09 -20.34
C GLU A 15 -16.22 28.35 -19.42
N ASP A 16 -17.19 27.44 -19.39
CA ASP A 16 -18.41 27.51 -18.56
C ASP A 16 -18.40 26.50 -17.38
N GLU A 17 -17.23 26.03 -16.95
CA GLU A 17 -17.16 25.04 -15.88
C GLU A 17 -17.42 25.67 -14.50
N PRO A 18 -18.39 25.17 -13.72
CA PRO A 18 -18.63 25.68 -12.37
C PRO A 18 -17.43 25.43 -11.45
N GLU A 19 -17.13 26.41 -10.60
CA GLU A 19 -15.94 26.44 -9.74
C GLU A 19 -15.74 25.16 -8.93
N ASP A 20 -16.83 24.65 -8.32
CA ASP A 20 -16.80 23.44 -7.50
C ASP A 20 -16.29 22.21 -8.25
N ILE A 21 -16.60 22.10 -9.55
CA ILE A 21 -16.16 20.97 -10.38
C ILE A 21 -14.68 21.13 -10.72
N ALA A 22 -14.24 22.34 -11.06
CA ALA A 22 -12.83 22.64 -11.33
C ALA A 22 -11.94 22.34 -10.11
N VAL A 23 -12.36 22.78 -8.92
CA VAL A 23 -11.66 22.49 -7.65
C VAL A 23 -11.64 20.98 -7.38
N ARG A 24 -12.75 20.27 -7.61
CA ARG A 24 -12.80 18.82 -7.43
C ARG A 24 -11.85 18.08 -8.37
N LYS A 25 -11.76 18.49 -9.65
CA LYS A 25 -10.80 17.93 -10.62
C LYS A 25 -9.37 18.16 -10.16
N PHE A 26 -9.05 19.35 -9.67
CA PHE A 26 -7.73 19.68 -9.15
C PHE A 26 -7.37 18.84 -7.91
N MET A 27 -8.28 18.77 -6.93
CA MET A 27 -8.09 17.96 -5.73
C MET A 27 -7.92 16.48 -6.07
N LYS A 28 -8.72 15.96 -7.00
CA LYS A 28 -8.59 14.59 -7.49
C LYS A 28 -7.20 14.34 -8.08
N LYS A 29 -6.70 15.21 -8.96
CA LYS A 29 -5.36 15.05 -9.53
C LYS A 29 -4.24 15.13 -8.48
N ILE A 30 -4.38 15.98 -7.45
CA ILE A 30 -3.41 16.05 -6.35
C ILE A 30 -3.35 14.72 -5.59
N VAL A 31 -4.52 14.14 -5.30
CA VAL A 31 -4.66 12.85 -4.61
C VAL A 31 -4.09 11.72 -5.47
N ASP A 32 -4.42 11.67 -6.76
CA ASP A 32 -3.95 10.64 -7.69
C ASP A 32 -2.40 10.65 -7.81
N VAL A 33 -1.80 11.84 -7.87
CA VAL A 33 -0.33 12.01 -7.92
C VAL A 33 0.34 11.82 -6.55
N ARG A 34 -0.45 11.74 -5.46
CA ARG A 34 0.01 11.69 -4.06
C ARG A 34 0.98 12.82 -3.70
N LEU A 35 0.76 14.01 -4.27
CA LEU A 35 1.71 15.13 -4.18
C LEU A 35 1.97 15.57 -2.73
N ILE A 36 0.92 15.67 -1.92
CA ILE A 36 1.01 16.12 -0.52
C ILE A 36 1.80 15.10 0.31
N GLU A 37 1.60 13.81 0.08
CA GLU A 37 2.32 12.74 0.78
C GLU A 37 3.81 12.76 0.43
N GLN A 38 4.15 12.93 -0.85
CA GLN A 38 5.52 13.06 -1.31
C GLN A 38 6.24 14.26 -0.68
N LEU A 39 5.58 15.41 -0.60
CA LEU A 39 6.16 16.62 0.03
C LEU A 39 6.28 16.46 1.54
N ARG A 40 5.30 15.83 2.20
CA ARG A 40 5.34 15.53 3.63
C ARG A 40 6.48 14.57 3.97
N ALA A 41 6.70 13.55 3.15
CA ALA A 41 7.80 12.60 3.34
C ALA A 41 9.18 13.28 3.24
N ARG A 42 9.31 14.33 2.40
CA ARG A 42 10.55 15.11 2.24
C ARG A 42 10.80 16.13 3.36
N ARG A 43 9.86 16.31 4.28
CA ARG A 43 10.01 17.26 5.39
C ARG A 43 11.16 16.87 6.33
N TYR A 44 11.40 15.57 6.48
CA TYR A 44 12.46 15.03 7.33
C TYR A 44 13.38 14.16 6.50
N LEU A 45 14.65 14.06 6.91
CA LEU A 45 15.59 13.14 6.29
C LEU A 45 15.21 11.71 6.66
N GLU A 46 14.77 10.94 5.67
CA GLU A 46 14.42 9.53 5.84
C GLU A 46 15.70 8.68 5.91
N THR A 47 15.83 7.83 6.93
CA THR A 47 16.92 6.86 7.00
C THR A 47 16.70 5.70 6.01
N PRO A 48 17.75 4.96 5.58
CA PRO A 48 17.58 3.84 4.64
C PRO A 48 16.62 2.76 5.13
N LYS A 49 16.47 2.59 6.45
CA LYS A 49 15.53 1.63 7.05
C LYS A 49 14.09 2.11 6.91
N GLU A 50 13.84 3.39 7.12
CA GLU A 50 12.51 3.98 6.97
C GLU A 50 12.07 3.97 5.50
N GLU A 51 12.98 4.26 4.58
CA GLU A 51 12.70 4.19 3.14
C GLU A 51 12.24 2.80 2.71
N ARG A 52 12.92 1.74 3.18
CA ARG A 52 12.50 0.35 2.91
C ARG A 52 11.11 0.05 3.47
N LYS A 53 10.82 0.49 4.70
CA LYS A 53 9.50 0.30 5.33
C LYS A 53 8.40 1.04 4.56
N ARG A 54 8.66 2.27 4.11
CA ARG A 54 7.72 3.07 3.31
C ARG A 54 7.41 2.39 1.99
N ARG A 55 8.43 1.97 1.24
CA ARG A 55 8.28 1.26 -0.04
C ARG A 55 7.48 -0.04 0.12
N LEU A 56 7.75 -0.81 1.18
CA LEU A 56 7.00 -2.03 1.48
C LEU A 56 5.52 -1.73 1.74
N LYS A 57 5.22 -0.71 2.56
CA LYS A 57 3.84 -0.30 2.85
C LYS A 57 3.12 0.16 1.58
N GLU A 58 3.77 0.96 0.74
CA GLU A 58 3.22 1.40 -0.55
C GLU A 58 2.87 0.23 -1.47
N ARG A 59 3.74 -0.79 -1.54
CA ARG A 59 3.46 -2.02 -2.31
C ARG A 59 2.27 -2.80 -1.75
N ILE A 60 2.18 -2.93 -0.42
CA ILE A 60 1.06 -3.62 0.23
C ILE A 60 -0.27 -2.89 -0.04
N GLU A 61 -0.28 -1.55 0.07
CA GLU A 61 -1.47 -0.75 -0.24
C GLU A 61 -1.87 -0.88 -1.72
N ALA A 62 -0.90 -0.82 -2.63
CA ALA A 62 -1.15 -1.00 -4.06
C ALA A 62 -1.70 -2.40 -4.38
N ARG A 63 -1.23 -3.44 -3.66
CA ARG A 63 -1.76 -4.81 -3.77
C ARG A 63 -3.19 -4.92 -3.24
N LYS A 64 -3.52 -4.30 -2.11
CA LYS A 64 -4.89 -4.26 -1.57
C LYS A 64 -5.87 -3.60 -2.53
N LEU A 65 -5.42 -2.62 -3.29
CA LEU A 65 -6.21 -1.96 -4.33
C LEU A 65 -6.23 -2.75 -5.66
N GLY A 66 -5.55 -3.89 -5.75
CA GLY A 66 -5.49 -4.73 -6.95
C GLY A 66 -4.68 -4.13 -8.11
N VAL A 67 -3.91 -3.06 -7.87
CA VAL A 67 -3.18 -2.32 -8.91
C VAL A 67 -1.85 -3.00 -9.27
N VAL A 68 -1.29 -3.79 -8.35
CA VAL A 68 0.01 -4.47 -8.52
C VAL A 68 -0.18 -5.95 -8.16
N GLN A 69 0.12 -6.84 -9.11
CA GLN A 69 0.16 -8.27 -8.81
C GLN A 69 1.38 -8.62 -7.96
N ALA A 70 1.21 -9.58 -7.05
CA ALA A 70 2.32 -10.06 -6.24
C ALA A 70 3.38 -10.69 -7.17
N THR A 71 4.65 -10.43 -6.90
CA THR A 71 5.73 -11.19 -7.52
C THR A 71 5.79 -12.58 -6.91
N TRP A 72 6.23 -13.59 -7.67
CA TRP A 72 6.38 -14.99 -7.21
C TRP A 72 7.15 -15.08 -5.87
N GLU A 73 8.27 -14.36 -5.72
CA GLU A 73 9.05 -14.27 -4.48
C GLU A 73 8.27 -13.67 -3.29
N GLU A 74 7.24 -12.88 -3.51
CA GLU A 74 6.46 -12.25 -2.42
C GLU A 74 5.18 -13.00 -2.10
N GLU A 75 4.69 -13.80 -3.03
CA GLU A 75 3.52 -14.67 -2.82
C GLU A 75 3.95 -16.01 -2.21
N TYR A 76 5.15 -16.50 -2.57
CA TYR A 76 5.63 -17.83 -2.20
C TYR A 76 7.05 -17.87 -1.62
N GLY A 77 7.75 -16.73 -1.48
CA GLY A 77 9.13 -16.69 -0.95
C GLY A 77 9.24 -16.53 0.57
N GLU A 78 8.12 -16.52 1.30
CA GLU A 78 8.19 -17.00 2.69
C GLU A 78 8.19 -18.53 2.61
N ASP A 79 9.32 -19.15 2.94
CA ASP A 79 9.43 -20.59 3.12
C ASP A 79 8.25 -21.04 4.00
N THR A 80 7.25 -21.64 3.38
CA THR A 80 6.05 -22.16 4.05
C THR A 80 6.45 -23.17 5.12
N GLU A 81 7.58 -23.84 4.92
CA GLU A 81 8.24 -24.71 5.90
C GLU A 81 8.71 -23.95 7.15
N TYR A 82 9.28 -22.74 7.03
CA TYR A 82 9.77 -21.96 8.17
C TYR A 82 8.61 -21.34 8.97
N LYS A 83 7.53 -20.94 8.29
CA LYS A 83 6.28 -20.51 8.94
C LYS A 83 5.61 -21.67 9.68
N ALA A 84 5.47 -22.83 9.03
CA ALA A 84 4.90 -24.02 9.65
C ALA A 84 5.73 -24.55 10.83
N PHE A 85 7.06 -24.50 10.72
CA PHE A 85 7.99 -24.87 11.79
C PHE A 85 7.85 -23.93 13.00
N ASN A 86 7.79 -22.61 12.77
CA ASN A 86 7.59 -21.65 13.85
C ASN A 86 6.17 -21.73 14.46
N GLU A 87 5.13 -21.98 13.68
CA GLU A 87 3.77 -22.22 14.19
C GLU A 87 3.68 -23.48 15.04
N PHE A 88 4.40 -24.55 14.66
CA PHE A 88 4.46 -25.79 15.43
C PHE A 88 5.04 -25.58 16.84
N PHE A 89 6.11 -24.80 16.99
CA PHE A 89 6.73 -24.53 18.29
C PHE A 89 6.09 -23.36 19.07
N SER A 90 5.30 -22.52 18.40
CA SER A 90 4.59 -21.39 19.04
C SER A 90 3.15 -21.75 19.44
N ARG A 91 2.68 -22.96 19.11
CA ARG A 91 1.39 -23.48 19.54
C ARG A 91 1.44 -23.78 21.03
N ASP A 92 0.66 -23.04 21.81
CA ASP A 92 0.49 -23.28 23.25
C ASP A 92 -0.03 -24.71 23.47
N PRO A 93 0.71 -25.60 24.17
CA PRO A 93 0.32 -26.99 24.35
C PRO A 93 -1.00 -27.15 25.13
N ASP A 94 -1.42 -26.13 25.88
CA ASP A 94 -2.67 -26.10 26.65
C ASP A 94 -3.82 -25.35 25.95
N ALA A 95 -3.62 -24.89 24.70
CA ALA A 95 -4.71 -24.29 23.94
C ALA A 95 -5.84 -25.32 23.72
N PRO A 96 -7.10 -24.99 24.05
CA PRO A 96 -8.21 -25.92 23.88
C PRO A 96 -8.30 -26.33 22.42
N GLN A 97 -8.15 -27.63 22.15
CA GLN A 97 -8.49 -28.18 20.86
C GLN A 97 -9.99 -27.95 20.68
N PHE A 98 -10.37 -27.07 19.76
CA PHE A 98 -11.76 -26.95 19.35
C PHE A 98 -12.15 -28.29 18.72
N GLU A 99 -12.74 -29.18 19.52
CA GLU A 99 -13.41 -30.39 19.06
C GLU A 99 -14.54 -29.95 18.15
N GLY A 100 -14.23 -29.87 16.85
CA GLY A 100 -15.22 -29.79 15.81
C GLY A 100 -16.19 -30.95 16.00
N ALA A 101 -17.46 -30.60 16.13
CA ALA A 101 -18.57 -31.52 16.24
C ALA A 101 -18.45 -32.64 15.20
N TYR A 102 -18.18 -33.86 15.66
CA TYR A 102 -18.37 -35.05 14.86
C TYR A 102 -19.85 -35.41 14.96
N ALA A 103 -20.63 -35.01 13.96
CA ALA A 103 -21.90 -35.64 13.65
C ALA A 103 -21.84 -36.14 12.20
N PRO A 104 -21.36 -37.37 11.96
CA PRO A 104 -21.69 -38.08 10.73
C PRO A 104 -23.08 -38.73 10.89
N GLU A 105 -23.90 -38.51 9.86
CA GLU A 105 -25.15 -39.17 9.44
C GLU A 105 -26.17 -39.64 10.49
#